data_AF-A0A538M9D8-F1
#
_entry.id   AF-A0A538M9D8-F1
#
_cell.length_a   1.000
_cell.length_b   1.000
_cell.length_c   1.000
_cell.angle_alpha   90.00
_cell.angle_beta   90.00
_cell.angle_gamma   90.00
#
_symmetry.space_group_name_H-M   'P 1'
#
loop_
_entity.id
_entity.type
_entity.pdbx_description
1 polymer ?
#
loop_
_entity_poly.entity_id
_entity_poly.type
_entity_poly.pdbx_seq_one_letter_code
_entity_poly.pdbx_strand_id
1 'polypeptide(L)'
;ASVKEDVFRRADSVLPPEGILASNTSSIPISSLAAATGRPDRVIGMHFFNPVPVLKLVEIVRGKETSDETAAAITELAEELGKTPAVANDFPGFVSNRILMPFINEAVWALRDGVAEAEAIDTIARLGFAHPLGPLALADLIGLDTCVAIMDVLREGLGDERYAPCPLLEDLVSEGKLGRKSGAGFFIYQS
;
A
#
# COMPACT_ATOMS: atom_id res chain seq x y z
N ALA A 1 -2.08 13.63 6.23
CA ALA A 1 -1.97 14.28 4.91
C ALA A 1 -1.28 15.65 4.96
N SER A 2 -1.56 16.48 5.96
CA SER A 2 -1.12 17.90 6.08
C SER A 2 0.31 18.22 5.62
N VAL A 3 1.31 17.44 6.04
CA VAL A 3 2.71 17.67 5.63
C VAL A 3 2.89 17.55 4.12
N LYS A 4 2.30 16.53 3.49
CA LYS A 4 2.38 16.37 2.03
C LYS A 4 1.56 17.42 1.30
N GLU A 5 0.39 17.80 1.82
CA GLU A 5 -0.41 18.88 1.25
C GLU A 5 0.36 20.22 1.23
N ASP A 6 1.13 20.52 2.28
CA ASP A 6 2.01 21.70 2.30
C ASP A 6 3.14 21.61 1.26
N VAL A 7 3.78 20.43 1.14
CA VAL A 7 4.80 20.20 0.10
C VAL A 7 4.21 20.42 -1.30
N PHE A 8 3.01 19.91 -1.57
CA PHE A 8 2.34 20.07 -2.87
C PHE A 8 1.97 21.53 -3.14
N ARG A 9 1.43 22.26 -2.14
CA ARG A 9 1.13 23.68 -2.26
C ARG A 9 2.37 24.52 -2.57
N ARG A 10 3.50 24.20 -1.91
CA ARG A 10 4.78 24.89 -2.14
C ARG A 10 5.40 24.51 -3.49
N ALA A 11 5.27 23.26 -3.92
CA ALA A 11 5.74 22.82 -5.23
C ALA A 11 4.95 23.51 -6.35
N ASP A 12 3.63 23.62 -6.21
CA ASP A 12 2.76 24.29 -7.17
C ASP A 12 3.10 25.78 -7.38
N SER A 13 3.54 26.47 -6.33
CA SER A 13 3.91 27.90 -6.43
C SER A 13 5.29 28.17 -7.03
N VAL A 14 6.19 27.18 -7.05
CA VAL A 14 7.58 27.36 -7.53
C VAL A 14 7.88 26.62 -8.83
N LEU A 15 7.12 25.57 -9.17
CA LEU A 15 7.33 24.78 -10.37
C LEU A 15 6.55 25.35 -11.57
N PRO A 16 7.09 25.23 -12.80
CA PRO A 16 6.45 25.72 -14.02
C PRO A 16 5.02 25.19 -14.17
N PRO A 17 4.03 25.96 -14.66
CA PRO A 17 2.61 25.57 -14.78
C PRO A 17 2.34 24.20 -15.46
N GLU A 18 3.21 23.81 -16.38
CA GLU A 18 3.15 22.55 -17.12
C GLU A 18 3.66 21.33 -16.33
N GLY A 19 4.40 21.55 -15.23
CA GLY A 19 4.97 20.49 -14.42
C GLY A 19 3.91 19.59 -13.77
N ILE A 20 4.09 18.27 -13.90
CA ILE A 20 3.28 17.23 -13.25
C ILE A 20 3.80 16.99 -11.83
N LEU A 21 2.90 16.93 -10.85
CA LEU A 21 3.22 16.62 -9.46
C LEU A 21 2.79 15.20 -9.13
N ALA A 22 3.77 14.30 -9.01
CA ALA A 22 3.54 12.91 -8.65
C ALA A 22 3.83 12.63 -7.17
N SER A 23 2.97 11.87 -6.49
CA SER A 23 3.20 11.44 -5.10
C SER A 23 3.43 9.94 -5.01
N ASN A 24 4.55 9.51 -4.44
CA ASN A 24 4.66 8.18 -3.86
C ASN A 24 3.99 8.17 -2.48
N THR A 25 2.87 7.45 -2.39
CA THR A 25 2.12 7.21 -1.15
C THR A 25 1.39 5.88 -1.29
N SER A 26 1.06 5.24 -0.16
CA SER A 26 0.36 3.95 -0.13
C SER A 26 -1.06 4.05 0.43
N SER A 27 -1.44 5.23 0.95
CA SER A 27 -2.69 5.44 1.70
C SER A 27 -3.27 6.85 1.64
N ILE A 28 -2.52 7.87 1.22
CA ILE A 28 -3.03 9.24 1.17
C ILE A 28 -3.81 9.41 -0.14
N PRO A 29 -5.08 9.87 -0.10
CA PRO A 29 -5.87 10.10 -1.31
C PRO A 29 -5.19 11.13 -2.21
N ILE A 30 -5.00 10.77 -3.48
CA ILE A 30 -4.39 11.65 -4.47
C ILE A 30 -5.23 12.90 -4.69
N SER A 31 -6.56 12.77 -4.62
CA SER A 31 -7.51 13.87 -4.75
C SER A 31 -7.36 14.91 -3.62
N SER A 32 -6.95 14.50 -2.41
CA SER A 32 -6.64 15.45 -1.31
C SER A 32 -5.36 16.25 -1.61
N LEU A 33 -4.34 15.61 -2.17
CA LEU A 33 -3.12 16.31 -2.60
C LEU A 33 -3.39 17.25 -3.79
N ALA A 34 -4.23 16.83 -4.74
CA ALA A 34 -4.64 17.63 -5.89
C ALA A 34 -5.37 18.91 -5.47
N ALA A 35 -6.30 18.80 -4.51
CA ALA A 35 -7.07 19.93 -3.97
C ALA A 35 -6.20 20.98 -3.25
N ALA A 36 -4.96 20.65 -2.86
CA ALA A 36 -4.02 21.58 -2.26
C ALA A 36 -3.27 22.45 -3.29
N THR A 37 -3.54 22.28 -4.60
CA THR A 37 -2.85 22.94 -5.72
C THR A 37 -3.82 23.70 -6.63
N GLY A 38 -3.31 24.62 -7.43
CA GLY A 38 -4.03 25.29 -8.52
C GLY A 38 -4.09 24.51 -9.83
N ARG A 39 -3.54 23.29 -9.88
CA ARG A 39 -3.44 22.42 -11.08
C ARG A 39 -3.87 20.97 -10.82
N PRO A 40 -5.08 20.73 -10.27
CA PRO A 40 -5.48 19.40 -9.84
C PRO A 40 -5.46 18.36 -10.97
N ASP A 41 -5.57 18.78 -12.23
CA ASP A 41 -5.47 17.95 -13.42
C ASP A 41 -4.06 17.42 -13.72
N ARG A 42 -3.03 18.05 -13.13
CA ARG A 42 -1.60 17.69 -13.23
C ARG A 42 -1.04 17.03 -11.97
N VAL A 43 -1.91 16.57 -11.07
CA VAL A 43 -1.54 15.81 -9.87
C VAL A 43 -1.90 14.34 -10.05
N ILE A 44 -0.99 13.43 -9.67
CA ILE A 44 -1.17 11.99 -9.85
C ILE A 44 -0.39 11.18 -8.80
N GLY A 45 -0.84 9.96 -8.51
CA GLY A 45 -0.11 9.02 -7.66
C GLY A 45 0.82 8.12 -8.47
N MET A 46 1.97 7.81 -7.89
CA MET A 46 2.99 6.94 -8.49
C MET A 46 3.58 6.07 -7.39
N HIS A 47 2.88 4.97 -7.10
CA HIS A 47 3.15 4.10 -5.96
C HIS A 47 4.13 2.98 -6.35
N PHE A 48 5.34 3.06 -5.80
CA PHE A 48 6.40 2.09 -6.01
C PHE A 48 6.42 1.01 -4.93
N PHE A 49 6.91 -0.17 -5.29
CA PHE A 49 7.01 -1.32 -4.39
C PHE A 49 8.46 -1.56 -3.98
N ASN A 50 8.69 -1.89 -2.71
CA ASN A 50 10.03 -2.12 -2.15
C ASN A 50 10.50 -3.58 -2.35
N PRO A 51 11.74 -3.84 -2.82
CA PRO A 51 12.77 -2.88 -3.22
C PRO A 51 12.55 -2.26 -4.59
N VAL A 52 12.55 -0.91 -4.65
CA VAL A 52 12.20 -0.14 -5.86
C VAL A 52 13.06 -0.47 -7.08
N PRO A 53 14.39 -0.67 -6.99
CA PRO A 53 15.19 -1.02 -8.17
C PRO A 53 14.89 -2.42 -8.73
N VAL A 54 14.41 -3.34 -7.88
CA VAL A 54 14.23 -4.76 -8.23
C VAL A 54 12.81 -5.04 -8.73
N LEU A 55 11.80 -4.47 -8.06
CA LEU A 55 10.41 -4.68 -8.44
C LEU A 55 10.05 -3.86 -9.67
N LYS A 56 9.44 -4.52 -10.66
CA LYS A 56 9.08 -3.91 -11.94
C LYS A 56 7.76 -3.15 -11.89
N LEU A 57 6.90 -3.38 -10.91
CA LEU A 57 5.59 -2.75 -10.85
C LEU A 57 5.67 -1.29 -10.36
N VAL A 58 4.85 -0.43 -10.97
CA VAL A 58 4.44 0.85 -10.39
C VAL A 58 2.94 1.01 -10.58
N GLU A 59 2.25 1.43 -9.53
CA GLU A 59 0.81 1.69 -9.57
C GLU A 59 0.58 3.19 -9.83
N ILE A 60 -0.03 3.49 -10.99
CA ILE A 60 -0.33 4.85 -11.44
C ILE A 60 -1.75 5.20 -10.99
N VAL A 61 -1.87 6.07 -9.99
CA VAL A 61 -3.15 6.34 -9.32
C VAL A 61 -3.72 7.66 -9.79
N ARG A 62 -4.84 7.59 -10.52
CA ARG A 62 -5.58 8.75 -11.01
C ARG A 62 -6.46 9.32 -9.90
N GLY A 63 -6.17 10.56 -9.50
CA GLY A 63 -7.11 11.36 -8.73
C GLY A 63 -8.32 11.73 -9.59
N LYS A 64 -9.40 12.21 -8.94
CA LYS A 64 -10.66 12.52 -9.62
C LYS A 64 -10.50 13.50 -10.80
N GLU A 65 -9.63 14.49 -10.65
CA GLU A 65 -9.40 15.54 -11.64
C GLU A 65 -8.23 15.23 -12.58
N THR A 66 -7.44 14.17 -12.33
CA THR A 66 -6.23 13.86 -13.11
C THR A 66 -6.56 13.67 -14.58
N SER A 67 -5.97 14.53 -15.43
CA SER A 67 -6.17 14.51 -16.88
C SER A 67 -5.63 13.23 -17.54
N ASP A 68 -6.21 12.87 -18.69
CA ASP A 68 -5.68 11.78 -19.51
C ASP A 68 -4.26 12.07 -20.01
N GLU A 69 -3.93 13.33 -20.30
CA GLU A 69 -2.58 13.77 -20.67
C GLU A 69 -1.56 13.48 -19.56
N THR A 70 -1.89 13.83 -18.31
CA THR A 70 -1.02 13.57 -17.16
C THR A 70 -0.84 12.08 -16.92
N ALA A 71 -1.93 11.30 -17.00
CA ALA A 71 -1.86 9.85 -16.84
C ALA A 71 -1.01 9.19 -17.93
N ALA A 72 -1.15 9.62 -19.19
CA ALA A 72 -0.35 9.11 -20.30
C ALA A 72 1.14 9.43 -20.13
N ALA A 73 1.49 10.68 -19.81
CA ALA A 73 2.87 11.11 -19.61
C ALA A 73 3.57 10.34 -18.48
N ILE A 74 2.88 10.09 -17.36
CA ILE A 74 3.45 9.32 -16.25
C ILE A 74 3.52 7.81 -16.54
N THR A 75 2.60 7.29 -17.36
CA THR A 75 2.66 5.90 -17.83
C THR A 75 3.89 5.69 -18.72
N GLU A 76 4.13 6.61 -19.67
CA GLU A 76 5.31 6.58 -20.54
C GLU A 76 6.61 6.69 -19.71
N LEU A 77 6.67 7.64 -18.77
CA LEU A 77 7.81 7.76 -17.85
C LEU A 77 8.06 6.47 -17.06
N ALA A 78 7.01 5.80 -16.58
CA ALA A 78 7.15 4.53 -15.86
C ALA A 78 7.79 3.45 -16.74
N GLU A 79 7.38 3.34 -18.00
CA GLU A 79 7.95 2.39 -18.97
C GLU A 79 9.43 2.71 -19.27
N GLU A 80 9.78 3.99 -19.45
CA GLU A 80 11.17 4.43 -19.62
C GLU A 80 12.06 4.07 -18.42
N LEU A 81 11.50 4.10 -17.20
CA LEU A 81 12.18 3.66 -15.98
C LEU A 81 12.30 2.13 -15.87
N GLY A 82 11.87 1.38 -16.89
CA GLY A 82 11.86 -0.08 -16.91
C GLY A 82 10.80 -0.68 -15.99
N LYS A 83 9.76 0.09 -15.67
CA LYS A 83 8.61 -0.36 -14.87
C LYS A 83 7.45 -0.79 -15.76
N THR A 84 6.58 -1.60 -15.19
CA THR A 84 5.29 -1.98 -15.74
C THR A 84 4.23 -1.16 -15.00
N PRO A 85 3.62 -0.15 -15.66
CA PRO A 85 2.58 0.65 -15.04
C PRO A 85 1.28 -0.15 -14.92
N ALA A 86 0.61 -0.01 -13.78
CA ALA A 86 -0.75 -0.49 -13.56
C ALA A 86 -1.63 0.70 -13.15
N VAL A 87 -2.58 1.09 -14.01
CA VAL A 87 -3.44 2.25 -13.77
C VAL A 87 -4.56 1.88 -12.80
N ALA A 88 -4.74 2.71 -11.78
CA ALA A 88 -5.77 2.58 -10.75
C ALA A 88 -6.49 3.91 -10.52
N ASN A 89 -7.71 3.85 -10.00
CA ASN A 89 -8.42 5.03 -9.52
C ASN A 89 -8.10 5.27 -8.04
N ASP A 90 -8.12 6.53 -7.63
CA ASP A 90 -7.92 6.96 -6.25
C ASP A 90 -9.05 6.47 -5.33
N PHE A 91 -8.77 5.38 -4.62
CA PHE A 91 -9.61 4.78 -3.59
C PHE A 91 -8.73 4.32 -2.41
N PRO A 92 -9.31 4.15 -1.20
CA PRO A 92 -8.57 3.62 -0.05
C PRO A 92 -7.82 2.32 -0.39
N GLY A 93 -6.50 2.35 -0.21
CA GLY A 93 -5.58 1.23 -0.51
C GLY A 93 -5.33 0.95 -1.99
N PHE A 94 -5.80 1.82 -2.88
CA PHE A 94 -5.71 1.66 -4.34
C PHE A 94 -6.18 0.26 -4.78
N VAL A 95 -5.43 -0.43 -5.64
CA VAL A 95 -5.68 -1.84 -5.97
C VAL A 95 -4.85 -2.74 -5.06
N SER A 96 -3.55 -2.44 -4.91
CA SER A 96 -2.60 -3.32 -4.25
C SER A 96 -2.97 -3.62 -2.78
N ASN A 97 -3.03 -2.59 -1.95
CA ASN A 97 -3.32 -2.76 -0.52
C ASN A 97 -4.78 -3.18 -0.26
N ARG A 98 -5.72 -2.72 -1.10
CA ARG A 98 -7.13 -3.10 -1.01
C ARG A 98 -7.34 -4.61 -1.15
N ILE A 99 -6.51 -5.29 -1.94
CA ILE A 99 -6.59 -6.75 -2.13
C ILE A 99 -5.66 -7.48 -1.15
N LEU A 100 -4.43 -7.00 -1.01
CA LEU A 100 -3.41 -7.69 -0.24
C LEU A 100 -3.70 -7.70 1.27
N MET A 101 -4.14 -6.58 1.84
CA MET A 101 -4.33 -6.51 3.29
C MET A 101 -5.47 -7.39 3.77
N PRO A 102 -6.65 -7.46 3.12
CA PRO A 102 -7.67 -8.44 3.49
C PRO A 102 -7.21 -9.90 3.33
N PHE A 103 -6.40 -10.22 2.33
CA PHE A 103 -5.82 -11.56 2.18
C PHE A 103 -4.92 -11.92 3.35
N ILE A 104 -4.05 -11.00 3.78
CA ILE A 104 -3.22 -11.18 4.97
C ILE A 104 -4.09 -11.30 6.23
N ASN A 105 -5.04 -10.38 6.41
CA ASN A 105 -5.91 -10.34 7.59
C ASN A 105 -6.72 -11.63 7.73
N GLU A 106 -7.24 -12.17 6.63
CA GLU A 106 -7.94 -13.47 6.60
C GLU A 106 -7.03 -14.63 7.01
N ALA A 107 -5.75 -14.62 6.61
CA ALA A 107 -4.78 -15.60 7.08
C ALA A 107 -4.56 -15.49 8.60
N VAL A 108 -4.58 -14.29 9.16
CA VAL A 108 -4.52 -14.09 10.62
C VAL A 108 -5.79 -14.60 11.31
N TRP A 109 -6.97 -14.40 10.72
CA TRP A 109 -8.21 -15.00 11.23
C TRP A 109 -8.16 -16.52 11.24
N ALA A 110 -7.68 -17.14 10.16
CA ALA A 110 -7.51 -18.60 10.09
C ALA A 110 -6.56 -19.11 11.18
N LEU A 111 -5.48 -18.39 11.47
CA LEU A 111 -4.57 -18.71 12.56
C LEU A 111 -5.25 -18.57 13.92
N ARG A 112 -5.92 -17.44 14.16
CA ARG A 112 -6.63 -17.13 15.42
C ARG A 112 -7.72 -18.16 15.73
N ASP A 113 -8.46 -18.59 14.73
CA ASP A 113 -9.56 -19.54 14.87
C ASP A 113 -9.07 -21.01 14.94
N GLY A 114 -7.75 -21.23 14.90
CA GLY A 114 -7.14 -22.55 15.05
C GLY A 114 -7.34 -23.46 13.84
N VAL A 115 -7.56 -22.89 12.65
CA VAL A 115 -7.73 -23.67 11.41
C VAL A 115 -6.44 -24.43 11.08
N ALA A 116 -5.29 -23.80 11.28
CA ALA A 116 -3.97 -24.40 11.13
C ALA A 116 -2.89 -23.53 11.81
N GLU A 117 -1.72 -24.13 12.03
CA GLU A 117 -0.50 -23.41 12.45
C GLU A 117 0.03 -22.49 11.35
N ALA A 118 0.81 -21.47 11.73
CA ALA A 118 1.31 -20.45 10.82
C ALA A 118 2.10 -21.03 9.63
N GLU A 119 2.95 -22.03 9.87
CA GLU A 119 3.74 -22.70 8.83
C GLU A 119 2.86 -23.42 7.80
N ALA A 120 1.74 -24.00 8.24
CA ALA A 120 0.82 -24.71 7.37
C ALA A 120 0.02 -23.73 6.49
N ILE A 121 -0.48 -22.63 7.08
CA ILE A 121 -1.15 -21.54 6.34
C ILE A 121 -0.23 -21.00 5.24
N ASP A 122 1.01 -20.68 5.59
CA ASP A 122 1.99 -20.16 4.63
C ASP A 122 2.41 -21.20 3.58
N THR A 123 2.45 -22.49 3.94
CA THR A 123 2.75 -23.57 2.99
C THR A 123 1.62 -23.77 1.98
N ILE A 124 0.36 -23.70 2.43
CA ILE A 124 -0.81 -23.78 1.54
C ILE A 124 -0.84 -22.57 0.60
N ALA A 125 -0.57 -21.36 1.09
CA ALA A 125 -0.52 -20.18 0.22
C ALA A 125 0.59 -20.29 -0.84
N ARG A 126 1.77 -20.76 -0.45
CA ARG A 126 2.90 -20.90 -1.39
C ARG A 126 2.68 -21.99 -2.43
N LEU A 127 2.26 -23.18 -2.00
CA LEU A 127 2.16 -24.34 -2.90
C LEU A 127 0.79 -24.46 -3.57
N GLY A 128 -0.28 -24.06 -2.88
CA GLY A 128 -1.65 -24.12 -3.37
C GLY A 128 -2.05 -22.93 -4.23
N PHE A 129 -1.68 -21.71 -3.81
CA PHE A 129 -1.99 -20.48 -4.57
C PHE A 129 -0.83 -19.98 -5.44
N ALA A 130 0.31 -20.69 -5.42
CA ALA A 130 1.54 -20.33 -6.12
C ALA A 130 2.10 -18.95 -5.73
N HIS A 131 1.88 -18.51 -4.49
CA HIS A 131 2.48 -17.27 -4.00
C HIS A 131 3.97 -17.48 -3.69
N PRO A 132 4.85 -16.50 -3.97
CA PRO A 132 6.29 -16.62 -3.67
C PRO A 132 6.59 -16.64 -2.16
N LEU A 133 5.72 -16.03 -1.36
CA LEU A 133 5.81 -15.96 0.09
C LEU A 133 4.41 -16.14 0.67
N GLY A 134 4.31 -16.84 1.81
CA GLY A 134 3.04 -16.99 2.52
C GLY A 134 2.57 -15.68 3.15
N PRO A 135 1.25 -15.52 3.38
CA PRO A 135 0.67 -14.27 3.90
C PRO A 135 1.24 -13.85 5.25
N LEU A 136 1.51 -14.79 6.16
CA LEU A 136 2.00 -14.45 7.50
C LEU A 136 3.48 -14.03 7.45
N ALA A 137 4.32 -14.73 6.69
CA ALA A 137 5.70 -14.33 6.49
C ALA A 137 5.80 -13.01 5.69
N LEU A 138 4.84 -12.76 4.80
CA LEU A 138 4.73 -11.49 4.09
C LEU A 138 4.32 -10.35 5.03
N ALA A 139 3.38 -10.58 5.94
CA ALA A 139 3.01 -9.62 6.97
C ALA A 139 4.22 -9.27 7.85
N ASP A 140 5.00 -10.26 8.28
CA ASP A 140 6.23 -10.04 9.06
C ASP A 140 7.31 -9.26 8.27
N LEU A 141 7.34 -9.40 6.94
CA LEU A 141 8.24 -8.65 6.08
C LEU A 141 7.80 -7.19 5.91
N ILE A 142 6.49 -6.94 5.79
CA ILE A 142 5.89 -5.61 5.70
C ILE A 142 6.03 -4.87 7.05
N GLY A 143 5.79 -5.59 8.14
CA GLY A 143 5.66 -5.07 9.50
C GLY A 143 4.21 -5.07 9.96
N LEU A 144 3.94 -5.71 11.10
CA LEU A 144 2.57 -5.93 11.57
C LEU A 144 1.83 -4.63 11.92
N ASP A 145 2.55 -3.64 12.47
CA ASP A 145 2.04 -2.29 12.71
C ASP A 145 1.61 -1.58 11.43
N THR A 146 2.35 -1.80 10.34
CA THR A 146 2.01 -1.26 9.02
C THR A 146 0.78 -1.96 8.46
N CYS A 147 0.65 -3.28 8.64
CA CYS A 147 -0.56 -4.02 8.26
C CYS A 147 -1.79 -3.49 9.01
N VAL A 148 -1.72 -3.31 10.34
CA VAL A 148 -2.82 -2.72 11.13
C VAL A 148 -3.18 -1.34 10.62
N ALA A 149 -2.19 -0.45 10.44
CA ALA A 149 -2.43 0.91 9.97
C ALA A 149 -3.12 0.96 8.59
N ILE A 150 -2.77 0.06 7.67
CA ILE A 150 -3.42 0.01 6.35
C ILE A 150 -4.85 -0.56 6.46
N MET A 151 -5.08 -1.58 7.30
CA MET A 151 -6.43 -2.09 7.56
C MET A 151 -7.34 -1.01 8.14
N ASP A 152 -6.84 -0.19 9.08
CA ASP A 152 -7.59 0.96 9.60
C ASP A 152 -7.94 1.99 8.53
N VAL A 153 -6.99 2.32 7.64
CA VAL A 153 -7.23 3.20 6.48
C VAL A 153 -8.32 2.62 5.57
N LEU A 154 -8.31 1.30 5.33
CA LEU A 154 -9.34 0.64 4.54
C LEU A 154 -10.70 0.68 5.23
N ARG A 155 -10.76 0.38 6.54
CA ARG A 155 -12.00 0.43 7.33
C ARG A 155 -12.62 1.82 7.33
N GLU A 156 -11.83 2.84 7.67
CA GLU A 156 -12.30 4.22 7.72
C GLU A 156 -12.70 4.71 6.32
N GLY A 157 -11.82 4.52 5.33
CA GLY A 157 -12.05 5.02 3.98
C GLY A 157 -13.21 4.34 3.24
N LEU A 158 -13.56 3.11 3.61
CA LEU A 158 -14.65 2.36 2.97
C LEU A 158 -15.91 2.29 3.83
N GLY A 159 -15.82 2.63 5.12
CA GLY A 159 -16.93 2.56 6.06
C GLY A 159 -17.46 1.14 6.25
N ASP A 160 -16.59 0.14 6.21
CA ASP A 160 -16.95 -1.29 6.25
C ASP A 160 -16.09 -2.05 7.27
N GLU A 161 -16.76 -2.66 8.25
CA GLU A 161 -16.13 -3.42 9.34
C GLU A 161 -15.43 -4.70 8.86
N ARG A 162 -15.69 -5.17 7.64
CA ARG A 162 -14.91 -6.26 7.04
C ARG A 162 -13.41 -5.94 6.99
N TYR A 163 -13.04 -4.67 6.97
CA TYR A 163 -11.65 -4.22 6.96
C TYR A 163 -11.10 -3.93 8.36
N ALA A 164 -11.79 -4.33 9.43
CA ALA A 164 -11.21 -4.27 10.77
C ALA A 164 -9.97 -5.20 10.87
N PRO A 165 -8.86 -4.72 11.48
CA PRO A 165 -7.74 -5.58 11.80
C PRO A 165 -8.18 -6.78 12.66
N CYS A 166 -7.61 -7.96 12.43
CA CYS A 166 -7.83 -9.11 13.30
C CYS A 166 -7.27 -8.81 14.70
N PRO A 167 -8.00 -9.10 15.81
CA PRO A 167 -7.50 -8.81 17.16
C PRO A 167 -6.14 -9.45 17.47
N LEU A 168 -5.88 -10.66 16.96
CA LEU A 168 -4.57 -11.31 17.11
C LEU A 168 -3.43 -10.48 16.49
N LEU A 169 -3.70 -9.80 15.37
CA LEU A 169 -2.71 -8.94 14.73
C LEU A 169 -2.43 -7.70 15.61
N GLU A 170 -3.47 -7.11 16.19
CA GLU A 170 -3.35 -5.96 17.11
C GLU A 170 -2.60 -6.34 18.40
N ASP A 171 -2.89 -7.51 18.96
CA ASP A 171 -2.21 -8.04 20.15
C ASP A 171 -0.71 -8.17 19.90
N LEU A 172 -0.29 -8.77 18.78
CA LEU A 172 1.13 -8.89 18.41
C LEU A 172 1.82 -7.52 18.28
N VAL A 173 1.14 -6.53 17.70
CA VAL A 173 1.66 -5.16 17.62
C VAL A 173 1.81 -4.54 19.01
N SER A 174 0.83 -4.74 19.89
CA SER A 174 0.88 -4.25 21.28
C SER A 174 2.02 -4.86 22.11
N GLU A 175 2.39 -6.10 21.81
CA GLU A 175 3.53 -6.82 22.41
C GLU A 175 4.89 -6.41 21.81
N GLY A 176 4.91 -5.55 20.79
CA GLY A 176 6.13 -5.15 20.09
C GLY A 176 6.67 -6.21 19.12
N LYS A 177 5.87 -7.22 18.79
CA LYS A 177 6.19 -8.24 17.78
C LYS A 177 5.80 -7.74 16.40
N LEU A 178 6.66 -6.90 15.81
CA LEU A 178 6.42 -6.19 14.55
C LEU A 178 6.95 -6.93 13.31
N GLY A 179 7.27 -8.22 13.41
CA GLY A 179 7.83 -9.02 12.32
C GLY A 179 9.35 -8.97 12.26
N ARG A 180 9.92 -8.99 11.05
CA ARG A 180 11.37 -9.08 10.84
C ARG A 180 12.13 -7.93 11.48
N LYS A 181 11.56 -6.72 11.49
CA LYS A 181 12.21 -5.52 12.03
C LYS A 181 12.38 -5.53 13.56
N SER A 182 11.63 -6.37 14.27
CA SER A 182 11.74 -6.57 15.73
C SER A 182 12.29 -7.95 16.11
N GLY A 183 12.69 -8.77 15.14
CA GLY A 183 13.16 -10.14 15.37
C GLY A 183 12.04 -11.16 15.66
N ALA A 184 10.78 -10.73 15.72
CA ALA A 184 9.64 -11.62 15.98
C ALA A 184 8.31 -10.99 15.52
N GLY A 185 7.44 -11.83 14.98
CA GLY A 185 6.06 -11.53 14.60
C GLY A 185 5.25 -12.82 14.67
N PHE A 186 4.71 -13.28 13.54
CA PHE A 186 4.17 -14.64 13.41
C PHE A 186 5.27 -15.70 13.47
N PHE A 187 6.47 -15.37 12.99
CA PHE A 187 7.66 -16.21 13.09
C PHE A 187 8.76 -15.53 13.92
N ILE A 188 9.76 -16.31 14.33
CA ILE A 188 10.95 -15.82 15.04
C ILE A 188 12.10 -15.65 14.03
N TYR A 189 12.73 -14.49 14.05
CA TYR A 189 13.86 -14.16 13.18
C TYR A 189 15.11 -13.99 14.03
N GLN A 190 16.10 -14.86 13.79
CA GLN A 190 17.43 -14.71 14.40
C GLN A 190 18.14 -13.51 13.75
N SER A 191 18.78 -12.70 14.59
CA SER A 191 19.63 -11.56 14.20
C SER A 191 20.85 -12.00 13.38
#